data_AF-A0A1S8C6G8-F1
#
_entry.id   AF-A0A1S8C6G8-F1
#
_cell.length_a   1.000
_cell.length_b   1.000
_cell.length_c   1.000
_cell.angle_alpha   90.00
_cell.angle_beta   90.00
_cell.angle_gamma   90.00
#
_symmetry.space_group_name_H-M   'P 1'
#
loop_
_entity.id
_entity.type
_entity.pdbx_description
1 polymer ?
#
loop_
_entity_poly.entity_id
_entity_poly.type
_entity_poly.pdbx_seq_one_letter_code
_entity_poly.pdbx_strand_id
1 'polypeptide(L)'
;MSSRSRAAVLPAWRGDGGAPVSDVGWWFTVLFWHIAVTVMLGAAVLRTLADVDGGTRVLLLLALGALAGGYAWWGVPALLERREGAAGRYLAVVVAVVGVLAWVHPSLLFLMSLVYPQVWFVVPSVPAGVRWTLALAAAGSAGPLLAWTRGEEPLWGPGQTLLGMVISLALGLWVHGLLAKSQERADLIGQLEATRAELAVAHREQGVLAERERLSREVHDTLAQGYTSIVVLAQTAAAQLPGDPGGAAERVALIEEVARDNLSEA
;
A
#
# COMPACT_ATOMS: atom_id res chain seq x y z
N MET A 1 -15.47 -5.55 21.83
CA MET A 1 -14.13 -5.85 21.28
C MET A 1 -14.24 -7.01 20.29
N SER A 2 -14.47 -6.72 19.00
CA SER A 2 -14.44 -7.73 17.93
C SER A 2 -13.29 -7.39 16.99
N SER A 3 -12.18 -8.13 17.07
CA SER A 3 -11.05 -7.94 16.15
C SER A 3 -11.47 -8.36 14.74
N ARG A 4 -11.80 -7.39 13.89
CA ARG A 4 -11.96 -7.58 12.45
C ARG A 4 -10.58 -7.96 11.88
N SER A 5 -10.36 -9.25 11.67
CA SER A 5 -9.20 -9.83 10.99
C SER A 5 -9.09 -9.25 9.58
N ARG A 6 -8.05 -8.43 9.36
CA ARG A 6 -7.77 -7.72 8.11
C ARG A 6 -7.18 -8.68 7.08
N ALA A 7 -7.83 -8.76 5.92
CA ALA A 7 -7.36 -9.40 4.69
C ALA A 7 -5.99 -8.86 4.29
N ALA A 8 -5.05 -9.73 3.96
CA ALA A 8 -3.77 -9.27 3.48
C ALA A 8 -3.86 -8.55 2.14
N VAL A 9 -4.91 -8.71 1.34
CA VAL A 9 -4.93 -8.13 0.00
C VAL A 9 -5.54 -6.73 -0.09
N LEU A 10 -6.36 -6.24 0.85
CA LEU A 10 -6.83 -4.84 0.79
C LEU A 10 -7.21 -4.28 2.19
N PRO A 11 -6.56 -3.19 2.68
CA PRO A 11 -7.01 -2.46 3.85
C PRO A 11 -8.38 -1.83 3.58
N ALA A 12 -9.15 -1.64 4.65
CA ALA A 12 -10.46 -1.02 4.59
C ALA A 12 -10.34 0.40 4.00
N TRP A 13 -11.17 0.70 3.01
CA TRP A 13 -11.37 2.04 2.48
C TRP A 13 -11.79 2.95 3.64
N ARG A 14 -10.82 3.67 4.21
CA ARG A 14 -11.03 4.88 4.98
C ARG A 14 -10.50 6.00 4.10
N GLY A 15 -11.35 6.99 3.86
CA GLY A 15 -10.96 8.22 3.20
C GLY A 15 -9.65 8.75 3.78
N ASP A 16 -8.87 9.36 2.90
CA ASP A 16 -7.78 10.31 3.19
C ASP A 16 -6.34 9.77 3.03
N GLY A 17 -6.14 8.56 2.52
CA GLY A 17 -4.82 8.08 2.11
C GLY A 17 -4.90 7.10 0.93
N GLY A 18 -4.17 7.40 -0.15
CA GLY A 18 -4.29 6.73 -1.46
C GLY A 18 -4.35 5.20 -1.43
N ALA A 19 -5.13 4.62 -2.34
CA ALA A 19 -5.36 3.19 -2.46
C ALA A 19 -4.02 2.43 -2.62
N PRO A 20 -3.80 1.31 -1.89
CA PRO A 20 -2.55 0.54 -1.93
C PRO A 20 -2.32 -0.20 -3.26
N VAL A 21 -3.29 -0.17 -4.16
CA VAL A 21 -3.18 -0.58 -5.56
C VAL A 21 -3.94 0.47 -6.36
N SER A 22 -3.36 0.96 -7.45
CA SER A 22 -4.09 1.85 -8.37
C SER A 22 -5.35 1.13 -8.87
N ASP A 23 -6.44 1.87 -9.12
CA ASP A 23 -7.67 1.29 -9.67
C ASP A 23 -7.41 0.45 -10.93
N VAL A 24 -6.38 0.85 -11.69
CA VAL A 24 -5.82 0.13 -12.84
C VAL A 24 -5.30 -1.26 -12.46
N GLY A 25 -4.46 -1.37 -11.42
CA GLY A 25 -3.91 -2.65 -10.96
C GLY A 25 -4.97 -3.60 -10.41
N TRP A 26 -6.01 -3.06 -9.76
CA TRP A 26 -7.15 -3.86 -9.30
C TRP A 26 -7.95 -4.43 -10.48
N TRP A 27 -8.25 -3.61 -11.49
CA TRP A 27 -8.94 -4.06 -12.69
C TRP A 27 -8.16 -5.15 -13.44
N PHE A 28 -6.84 -4.99 -13.59
CA PHE A 28 -5.99 -6.04 -14.17
C PHE A 28 -6.05 -7.36 -13.40
N THR A 29 -6.11 -7.29 -12.08
CA THR A 29 -6.20 -8.49 -11.23
C THR A 29 -7.53 -9.21 -11.40
N VAL A 30 -8.64 -8.47 -11.43
CA VAL A 30 -9.98 -9.03 -11.67
C VAL A 30 -10.07 -9.62 -13.06
N LEU A 31 -9.59 -8.90 -14.08
CA LEU A 31 -9.54 -9.39 -15.46
C LEU A 31 -8.72 -10.67 -15.57
N PHE A 32 -7.54 -10.71 -14.95
CA PHE A 32 -6.70 -11.90 -14.90
C PHE A 32 -7.48 -13.10 -14.34
N TRP A 33 -8.22 -12.92 -13.24
CA TRP A 33 -9.03 -14.00 -12.67
C TRP A 33 -10.13 -14.49 -13.61
N HIS A 34 -10.85 -13.58 -14.25
CA HIS A 34 -11.88 -13.98 -15.22
C HIS A 34 -11.30 -14.75 -16.39
N ILE A 35 -10.17 -14.29 -16.94
CA ILE A 35 -9.47 -14.98 -18.03
C ILE A 35 -8.98 -16.36 -17.55
N ALA A 36 -8.29 -16.43 -16.42
CA ALA A 36 -7.75 -17.68 -15.90
C ALA A 36 -8.85 -18.72 -15.62
N VAL A 37 -9.95 -18.31 -14.98
CA VAL A 37 -11.10 -19.18 -14.71
C VAL A 37 -11.73 -19.65 -16.02
N THR A 38 -11.98 -18.73 -16.97
CA THR A 38 -12.62 -19.07 -18.25
C THR A 38 -11.76 -20.03 -19.07
N VAL A 39 -10.46 -19.75 -19.19
CA VAL A 39 -9.52 -20.58 -19.97
C VAL A 39 -9.39 -21.97 -19.34
N MET A 40 -9.19 -22.06 -18.02
CA MET A 40 -8.98 -23.34 -17.37
C MET A 40 -10.26 -24.18 -17.26
N LEU A 41 -11.43 -23.57 -17.01
CA LEU A 41 -12.71 -24.26 -17.09
C LEU A 41 -13.01 -24.72 -18.52
N GLY A 42 -12.76 -23.87 -19.52
CA GLY A 42 -12.95 -24.22 -20.93
C GLY A 42 -12.08 -25.41 -21.34
N ALA A 43 -10.81 -25.43 -20.92
CA ALA A 43 -9.93 -26.58 -21.13
C ALA A 43 -10.43 -27.85 -20.42
N ALA A 44 -10.97 -27.73 -19.21
CA ALA A 44 -11.52 -28.86 -18.46
C ALA A 44 -12.76 -29.44 -19.14
N VAL A 45 -13.65 -28.58 -19.63
CA VAL A 45 -14.85 -28.95 -20.40
C VAL A 45 -14.44 -29.63 -21.70
N LEU A 46 -13.53 -29.03 -22.47
CA LEU A 46 -13.06 -29.59 -23.73
C LEU A 46 -12.45 -30.98 -23.53
N ARG A 47 -11.61 -31.16 -22.51
CA ARG A 47 -11.03 -32.45 -22.16
C ARG A 47 -12.09 -33.47 -21.76
N THR A 48 -13.08 -33.06 -20.97
CA THR A 48 -14.20 -33.93 -20.58
C THR A 48 -15.02 -34.38 -21.79
N LEU A 49 -15.22 -33.49 -22.78
CA LEU A 49 -15.93 -33.82 -24.01
C LEU A 49 -15.12 -34.74 -24.93
N ALA A 50 -13.79 -34.62 -24.93
CA ALA A 50 -12.90 -35.42 -25.76
C ALA A 50 -12.62 -36.82 -25.20
N ASP A 51 -12.39 -36.93 -23.89
CA ASP A 51 -11.79 -38.13 -23.28
C ASP A 51 -12.80 -38.99 -22.48
N VAL A 52 -13.99 -38.48 -22.16
CA VAL A 52 -14.93 -39.13 -21.22
C VAL A 52 -16.26 -39.35 -21.88
N ASP A 53 -16.86 -40.54 -21.78
CA ASP A 53 -18.16 -40.88 -22.35
C ASP A 53 -19.24 -41.20 -21.29
N GLY A 54 -20.50 -41.31 -21.75
CA GLY A 54 -21.62 -41.82 -20.97
C GLY A 54 -22.01 -40.98 -19.75
N GLY A 55 -22.46 -41.66 -18.69
CA GLY A 55 -22.93 -41.02 -17.46
C GLY A 55 -21.83 -40.22 -16.72
N THR A 56 -20.58 -40.66 -16.83
CA THR A 56 -19.41 -39.97 -16.26
C THR A 56 -19.22 -38.59 -16.89
N ARG A 57 -19.40 -38.46 -18.21
CA ARG A 57 -19.35 -37.16 -18.91
C ARG A 57 -20.37 -36.19 -18.32
N VAL A 58 -21.62 -36.65 -18.16
CA VAL A 58 -22.71 -35.81 -17.60
C VAL A 58 -22.37 -35.35 -16.19
N LEU A 59 -21.90 -36.26 -15.33
CA LEU A 59 -21.51 -35.94 -13.95
C LEU A 59 -20.40 -34.87 -13.91
N LEU A 60 -19.34 -35.03 -14.71
CA LEU A 60 -18.23 -34.08 -14.74
C LEU A 60 -18.68 -32.71 -15.28
N LEU A 61 -19.52 -32.67 -16.33
CA LEU A 61 -20.04 -31.41 -16.85
C LEU A 61 -20.95 -30.70 -15.84
N LEU A 62 -21.75 -31.43 -15.06
CA LEU A 62 -22.53 -30.86 -13.96
C LEU A 62 -21.64 -30.31 -12.85
N ALA A 63 -20.56 -31.02 -12.49
CA ALA A 63 -19.59 -30.56 -11.50
C ALA A 63 -18.85 -29.29 -11.97
N LEU A 64 -18.41 -29.26 -13.23
CA LEU A 64 -17.78 -28.08 -13.84
C LEU A 64 -18.77 -26.91 -13.97
N GLY A 65 -20.02 -27.19 -14.31
CA GLY A 65 -21.11 -26.21 -14.31
C GLY A 65 -21.39 -25.64 -12.92
N ALA A 66 -21.37 -26.48 -11.88
CA ALA A 66 -21.49 -26.05 -10.49
C ALA A 66 -20.31 -25.18 -10.06
N LEU A 67 -19.09 -25.47 -10.52
CA LEU A 67 -17.92 -24.62 -10.29
C LEU A 67 -18.05 -23.26 -11.00
N ALA A 68 -18.46 -23.25 -12.26
CA ALA A 68 -18.69 -22.02 -13.04
C ALA A 68 -19.79 -21.15 -12.41
N GLY A 69 -20.92 -21.75 -12.05
CA GLY A 69 -22.00 -21.08 -11.32
C GLY A 69 -21.55 -20.61 -9.94
N GLY A 70 -20.86 -21.47 -9.17
CA GLY A 70 -20.32 -21.09 -7.88
C GLY A 70 -19.39 -19.88 -7.96
N TYR A 71 -18.54 -19.83 -8.99
CA TYR A 71 -17.70 -18.69 -9.27
C TYR A 71 -18.52 -17.44 -9.61
N ALA A 72 -19.50 -17.51 -10.52
CA ALA A 72 -20.32 -16.37 -10.89
C ALA A 72 -21.16 -15.81 -9.71
N TRP A 73 -21.80 -16.68 -8.93
CA TRP A 73 -22.73 -16.29 -7.87
C TRP A 73 -22.07 -15.97 -6.53
N TRP A 74 -20.95 -16.61 -6.18
CA TRP A 74 -20.28 -16.40 -4.90
C TRP A 74 -18.81 -16.01 -5.04
N GLY A 75 -18.09 -16.52 -6.04
CA GLY A 75 -16.69 -16.16 -6.30
C GLY A 75 -16.53 -14.70 -6.68
N VAL A 76 -17.24 -14.21 -7.70
CA VAL A 76 -17.17 -12.81 -8.16
C VAL A 76 -17.60 -11.83 -7.07
N PRO A 77 -18.72 -12.03 -6.35
CA PRO A 77 -19.05 -11.16 -5.22
C PRO A 77 -18.07 -11.26 -4.05
N ALA A 78 -17.40 -12.41 -3.83
CA ALA A 78 -16.34 -12.52 -2.84
C ALA A 78 -15.10 -11.70 -3.24
N LEU A 79 -14.79 -11.63 -4.54
CA LEU A 79 -13.69 -10.83 -5.10
C LEU A 79 -13.99 -9.32 -5.08
N LEU A 80 -15.19 -8.92 -5.51
CA LEU A 80 -15.55 -7.51 -5.76
C LEU A 80 -16.24 -6.82 -4.59
N GLU A 81 -17.24 -7.47 -3.99
CA GLU A 81 -18.18 -6.84 -3.05
C GLU A 81 -17.93 -7.25 -1.59
N ARG A 82 -17.06 -8.25 -1.36
CA ARG A 82 -16.72 -8.78 -0.03
C ARG A 82 -17.96 -9.22 0.78
N ARG A 83 -18.99 -9.74 0.10
CA ARG A 83 -20.22 -10.22 0.74
C ARG A 83 -19.91 -11.27 1.80
N GLU A 84 -20.44 -11.06 3.00
CA GLU A 84 -20.24 -11.97 4.12
C GLU A 84 -20.72 -13.39 3.77
N GLY A 85 -19.86 -14.38 4.01
CA GLY A 85 -20.14 -15.80 3.73
C GLY A 85 -20.04 -16.23 2.27
N ALA A 86 -19.94 -15.31 1.29
CA ALA A 86 -19.81 -15.68 -0.12
C ALA A 86 -18.54 -16.50 -0.39
N ALA A 87 -17.39 -16.06 0.15
CA ALA A 87 -16.13 -16.80 0.02
C ALA A 87 -16.23 -18.23 0.57
N GLY A 88 -16.88 -18.43 1.72
CA GLY A 88 -17.07 -19.75 2.32
C GLY A 88 -17.95 -20.67 1.47
N ARG A 89 -19.05 -20.15 0.92
CA ARG A 89 -19.94 -20.91 0.02
C ARG A 89 -19.23 -21.28 -1.28
N TYR A 90 -18.52 -20.32 -1.87
CA TYR A 90 -17.71 -20.56 -3.06
C TYR A 90 -16.69 -21.68 -2.82
N LEU A 91 -15.91 -21.58 -1.75
CA LEU A 91 -14.87 -22.57 -1.43
C LEU A 91 -15.46 -23.94 -1.05
N ALA A 92 -16.65 -23.99 -0.45
CA ALA A 92 -17.36 -25.25 -0.23
C ALA A 92 -17.74 -25.93 -1.54
N VAL A 93 -18.27 -25.18 -2.52
CA VAL A 93 -18.57 -25.68 -3.88
C VAL A 93 -17.30 -26.19 -4.54
N VAL A 94 -16.23 -25.41 -4.47
CA VAL A 94 -14.92 -25.77 -5.02
C VAL A 94 -14.40 -27.08 -4.41
N VAL A 95 -14.39 -27.22 -3.08
CA VAL A 95 -13.93 -28.43 -2.40
C VAL A 95 -14.78 -29.64 -2.81
N ALA A 96 -16.10 -29.49 -2.88
CA ALA A 96 -17.00 -30.56 -3.31
C ALA A 96 -16.73 -31.00 -4.76
N VAL A 97 -16.64 -30.04 -5.68
CA VAL A 97 -16.33 -30.31 -7.09
C VAL A 97 -14.99 -31.00 -7.22
N VAL A 98 -13.96 -30.51 -6.53
CA VAL A 98 -12.61 -31.09 -6.57
C VAL A 98 -12.59 -32.50 -6.04
N GLY A 99 -13.35 -32.80 -4.98
CA GLY A 99 -13.53 -34.16 -4.49
C GLY A 99 -14.13 -35.08 -5.56
N VAL A 100 -15.16 -34.61 -6.27
CA VAL A 100 -15.75 -35.36 -7.40
C VAL A 100 -14.72 -35.57 -8.52
N LEU A 101 -14.00 -34.52 -8.93
CA LEU A 101 -12.99 -34.63 -9.99
C LEU A 101 -11.85 -35.59 -9.60
N ALA A 102 -11.37 -35.51 -8.35
CA ALA A 102 -10.33 -36.38 -7.84
C ALA A 102 -10.75 -37.86 -7.79
N TRP A 103 -12.04 -38.13 -7.57
CA TRP A 103 -12.55 -39.49 -7.50
C TRP A 103 -12.88 -40.08 -8.88
N VAL A 104 -13.35 -39.23 -9.79
CA VAL A 104 -13.92 -39.68 -11.07
C VAL A 104 -12.91 -39.57 -12.22
N HIS A 105 -12.16 -38.46 -12.28
CA HIS A 105 -11.24 -38.19 -13.39
C HIS A 105 -10.06 -37.30 -12.95
N PRO A 106 -9.07 -37.87 -12.23
CA PRO A 106 -7.96 -37.13 -11.62
C PRO A 106 -7.17 -36.23 -12.57
N SER A 107 -7.17 -36.52 -13.88
CA SER A 107 -6.47 -35.70 -14.86
C SER A 107 -7.02 -34.26 -14.99
N LEU A 108 -8.22 -34.00 -14.47
CA LEU A 108 -8.80 -32.65 -14.36
C LEU A 108 -8.28 -31.85 -13.14
N LEU A 109 -7.48 -32.47 -12.27
CA LEU A 109 -6.87 -31.80 -11.11
C LEU A 109 -5.80 -30.77 -11.49
N PHE A 110 -5.48 -30.60 -12.77
CA PHE A 110 -4.74 -29.41 -13.24
C PHE A 110 -5.44 -28.09 -12.82
N LEU A 111 -6.76 -28.11 -12.57
CA LEU A 111 -7.51 -27.00 -11.98
C LEU A 111 -7.02 -26.59 -10.57
N MET A 112 -6.31 -27.45 -9.85
CA MET A 112 -5.66 -27.10 -8.59
C MET A 112 -4.71 -25.92 -8.73
N SER A 113 -4.04 -25.77 -9.87
CA SER A 113 -3.17 -24.63 -10.16
C SER A 113 -3.92 -23.30 -10.17
N LEU A 114 -5.21 -23.30 -10.51
CA LEU A 114 -6.09 -22.12 -10.44
C LEU A 114 -6.60 -21.90 -9.02
N VAL A 115 -7.13 -22.96 -8.42
CA VAL A 115 -7.90 -22.85 -7.19
C VAL A 115 -7.02 -22.55 -5.98
N TYR A 116 -5.82 -23.11 -5.91
CA TYR A 116 -4.90 -22.90 -4.79
C TYR A 116 -4.58 -21.40 -4.55
N PRO A 117 -4.11 -20.63 -5.56
CA PRO A 117 -3.94 -19.19 -5.39
C PRO A 117 -5.26 -18.48 -5.11
N GLN A 118 -6.38 -18.96 -5.67
CA GLN A 118 -7.68 -18.33 -5.51
C GLN A 118 -8.17 -18.33 -4.06
N VAL A 119 -7.91 -19.39 -3.29
CA VAL A 119 -8.22 -19.49 -1.85
C VAL A 119 -7.70 -18.27 -1.09
N TRP A 120 -6.44 -17.92 -1.31
CA TRP A 120 -5.76 -16.83 -0.62
C TRP A 120 -6.21 -15.44 -1.05
N PHE A 121 -6.86 -15.35 -2.22
CA PHE A 121 -7.38 -14.11 -2.75
C PHE A 121 -8.81 -13.82 -2.26
N VAL A 122 -9.66 -14.85 -2.12
CA VAL A 122 -11.05 -14.67 -1.64
C VAL A 122 -11.15 -14.64 -0.11
N VAL A 123 -10.15 -15.14 0.62
CA VAL A 123 -10.21 -15.27 2.09
C VAL A 123 -9.36 -14.21 2.79
N PRO A 124 -9.90 -13.52 3.82
CA PRO A 124 -9.22 -12.40 4.45
C PRO A 124 -8.29 -12.77 5.61
N SER A 125 -8.01 -14.05 5.87
CA SER A 125 -7.20 -14.40 7.04
C SER A 125 -6.33 -15.61 6.78
N VAL A 126 -5.11 -15.57 7.30
CA VAL A 126 -4.15 -16.67 7.21
C VAL A 126 -4.74 -17.99 7.73
N PRO A 127 -5.40 -18.04 8.91
CA PRO A 127 -5.96 -19.30 9.40
C PRO A 127 -7.05 -19.88 8.51
N ALA A 128 -7.87 -19.02 7.88
CA ALA A 128 -8.89 -19.49 6.95
C ALA A 128 -8.28 -19.91 5.61
N GLY A 129 -7.26 -19.20 5.11
CA GLY A 129 -6.48 -19.60 3.93
C GLY A 129 -5.91 -21.00 4.12
N VAL A 130 -5.15 -21.22 5.20
CA VAL A 130 -4.58 -22.54 5.55
C VAL A 130 -5.67 -23.62 5.63
N ARG A 131 -6.76 -23.38 6.35
CA ARG A 131 -7.85 -24.38 6.48
C ARG A 131 -8.45 -24.77 5.13
N TRP A 132 -8.72 -23.81 4.26
CA TRP A 132 -9.31 -24.09 2.95
C TRP A 132 -8.32 -24.72 1.99
N THR A 133 -7.04 -24.33 2.02
CA THR A 133 -6.00 -25.01 1.25
C THR A 133 -5.91 -26.47 1.69
N LEU A 134 -5.82 -26.74 3.00
CA LEU A 134 -5.85 -28.09 3.60
C LEU A 134 -7.06 -28.93 3.17
N ALA A 135 -8.26 -28.35 3.26
CA ALA A 135 -9.48 -29.01 2.80
C ALA A 135 -9.43 -29.36 1.30
N LEU A 136 -8.85 -28.47 0.49
CA LEU A 136 -8.72 -28.67 -0.94
C LEU A 136 -7.78 -29.81 -1.31
N ALA A 137 -6.59 -29.92 -0.69
CA ALA A 137 -5.76 -31.11 -0.94
C ALA A 137 -6.36 -32.38 -0.38
N ALA A 138 -7.02 -32.33 0.78
CA ALA A 138 -7.69 -33.51 1.30
C ALA A 138 -8.70 -34.05 0.27
N ALA A 139 -9.52 -33.16 -0.31
CA ALA A 139 -10.44 -33.52 -1.38
C ALA A 139 -9.73 -33.95 -2.67
N GLY A 140 -8.67 -33.23 -3.07
CA GLY A 140 -7.92 -33.48 -4.30
C GLY A 140 -7.04 -34.73 -4.27
N SER A 141 -6.61 -35.17 -3.09
CA SER A 141 -5.69 -36.30 -2.91
C SER A 141 -6.37 -37.58 -2.48
N ALA A 142 -7.60 -37.55 -1.94
CA ALA A 142 -8.26 -38.76 -1.42
C ALA A 142 -8.40 -39.88 -2.48
N GLY A 143 -8.93 -39.55 -3.67
CA GLY A 143 -9.07 -40.50 -4.77
C GLY A 143 -7.72 -41.02 -5.29
N PRO A 144 -6.78 -40.13 -5.69
CA PRO A 144 -5.47 -40.54 -6.19
C PRO A 144 -4.63 -41.32 -5.18
N LEU A 145 -4.67 -40.97 -3.89
CA LEU A 145 -3.95 -41.72 -2.85
C LEU A 145 -4.49 -43.14 -2.71
N LEU A 146 -5.82 -43.30 -2.73
CA LEU A 146 -6.44 -44.60 -2.65
C LEU A 146 -6.10 -45.46 -3.88
N ALA A 147 -6.18 -44.89 -5.08
CA ALA A 147 -5.77 -45.57 -6.32
C ALA A 147 -4.29 -45.98 -6.29
N TRP A 148 -3.40 -45.12 -5.78
CA TRP A 148 -2.00 -45.45 -5.57
C TRP A 148 -1.80 -46.63 -4.60
N THR A 149 -2.51 -46.66 -3.46
CA THR A 149 -2.42 -47.78 -2.51
C THR A 149 -2.89 -49.12 -3.10
N ARG A 150 -3.67 -49.09 -4.18
CA ARG A 150 -4.13 -50.26 -4.94
C ARG A 150 -3.22 -50.61 -6.12
N GLY A 151 -2.21 -49.78 -6.42
CA GLY A 151 -1.33 -49.94 -7.58
C GLY A 151 -1.96 -49.51 -8.92
N GLU A 152 -3.08 -48.80 -8.89
CA GLU A 152 -3.82 -48.34 -10.07
C GLU A 152 -3.27 -47.01 -10.61
N GLU A 153 -2.57 -46.25 -9.78
CA GLU A 153 -2.03 -44.92 -10.09
C GLU A 153 -0.59 -44.77 -9.60
N PRO A 154 0.31 -44.10 -10.35
CA PRO A 154 1.63 -43.73 -9.86
C PRO A 154 1.58 -42.75 -8.69
N LEU A 155 2.60 -42.78 -7.82
CA LEU A 155 2.74 -41.85 -6.69
C LEU A 155 2.80 -40.37 -7.13
N TRP A 156 3.16 -40.13 -8.40
CA TRP A 156 3.24 -38.79 -8.98
C TRP A 156 1.93 -37.99 -8.87
N GLY A 157 0.76 -38.63 -9.05
CA GLY A 157 -0.54 -37.95 -8.99
C GLY A 157 -0.80 -37.30 -7.62
N PRO A 158 -0.85 -38.08 -6.53
CA PRO A 158 -0.93 -37.54 -5.18
C PRO A 158 0.21 -36.58 -4.82
N GLY A 159 1.43 -36.88 -5.26
CA GLY A 159 2.61 -36.06 -5.03
C GLY A 159 2.46 -34.64 -5.60
N GLN A 160 1.87 -34.50 -6.80
CA GLN A 160 1.63 -33.19 -7.41
C GLN A 160 0.64 -32.34 -6.62
N THR A 161 -0.45 -32.93 -6.10
CA THR A 161 -1.42 -32.19 -5.27
C THR A 161 -0.80 -31.72 -3.96
N LEU A 162 0.01 -32.56 -3.32
CA LEU A 162 0.73 -32.23 -2.08
C LEU A 162 1.83 -31.19 -2.31
N LEU A 163 2.56 -31.27 -3.42
CA LEU A 163 3.55 -30.26 -3.79
C LEU A 163 2.87 -28.91 -4.06
N GLY A 164 1.76 -28.91 -4.82
CA GLY A 164 0.95 -27.73 -5.09
C GLY A 164 0.41 -27.09 -3.81
N MET A 165 -0.02 -27.90 -2.84
CA MET A 165 -0.39 -27.44 -1.49
C MET A 165 0.76 -26.71 -0.82
N VAL A 166 1.94 -27.34 -0.73
CA VAL A 166 3.10 -26.75 -0.03
C VAL A 166 3.50 -25.42 -0.65
N ILE A 167 3.56 -25.38 -1.99
CA ILE A 167 3.84 -24.15 -2.74
C ILE A 167 2.77 -23.08 -2.48
N SER A 168 1.49 -23.48 -2.51
CA SER A 168 0.37 -22.56 -2.24
C SER A 168 0.42 -21.97 -0.83
N LEU A 169 0.68 -22.81 0.19
CA LEU A 169 0.83 -22.36 1.57
C LEU A 169 2.03 -21.41 1.69
N ALA A 170 3.19 -21.78 1.15
CA ALA A 170 4.39 -20.97 1.20
C ALA A 170 4.17 -19.60 0.54
N LEU A 171 3.62 -19.58 -0.67
CA LEU A 171 3.34 -18.35 -1.40
C LEU A 171 2.27 -17.51 -0.71
N GLY A 172 1.19 -18.14 -0.23
CA GLY A 172 0.11 -17.47 0.49
C GLY A 172 0.61 -16.79 1.76
N LEU A 173 1.39 -17.49 2.58
CA LEU A 173 2.01 -16.96 3.80
C LEU A 173 3.03 -15.86 3.48
N TRP A 174 3.86 -16.04 2.45
CA TRP A 174 4.84 -15.05 2.03
C TRP A 174 4.18 -13.75 1.57
N VAL A 175 3.16 -13.83 0.70
CA VAL A 175 2.39 -12.66 0.23
C VAL A 175 1.72 -11.94 1.40
N HIS A 176 1.12 -12.69 2.33
CA HIS A 176 0.51 -12.09 3.53
C HIS A 176 1.55 -11.36 4.40
N GLY A 177 2.73 -11.96 4.60
CA GLY A 177 3.82 -11.34 5.35
C GLY A 177 4.41 -10.11 4.64
N LEU A 178 4.55 -10.16 3.31
CA LEU A 178 5.02 -9.05 2.49
C LEU A 178 4.07 -7.84 2.59
N LEU A 179 2.78 -8.09 2.51
CA LEU A 179 1.75 -7.05 2.60
C LEU A 179 1.71 -6.41 3.99
N ALA A 180 1.85 -7.21 5.06
CA ALA A 180 1.96 -6.68 6.42
C ALA A 180 3.16 -5.73 6.58
N LYS A 181 4.34 -6.15 6.10
CA LYS A 181 5.55 -5.31 6.13
C LYS A 181 5.43 -4.06 5.25
N SER A 182 4.76 -4.18 4.11
CA SER A 182 4.53 -3.04 3.22
C SER A 182 3.66 -1.97 3.87
N GLN A 183 2.64 -2.37 4.63
CA GLN A 183 1.78 -1.44 5.38
C GLN A 183 2.56 -0.73 6.48
N GLU A 184 3.34 -1.48 7.27
CA GLU A 184 4.21 -0.90 8.31
C GLU A 184 5.20 0.11 7.72
N ARG A 185 5.81 -0.20 6.58
CA ARG A 185 6.71 0.70 5.88
C ARG A 185 5.99 1.97 5.39
N ALA A 186 4.79 1.85 4.86
CA ALA A 186 4.01 3.00 4.38
C ALA A 186 3.65 3.92 5.56
N ASP A 187 3.23 3.36 6.69
CA ASP A 187 2.91 4.12 7.90
C ASP A 187 4.14 4.87 8.43
N LEU A 188 5.32 4.22 8.44
CA LEU A 188 6.58 4.86 8.87
C LEU A 188 7.03 5.98 7.93
N ILE A 189 6.83 5.83 6.61
CA ILE A 189 7.11 6.90 5.64
C ILE A 189 6.21 8.10 5.91
N GLY A 190 4.91 7.88 6.13
CA GLY A 190 3.97 8.95 6.46
C GLY A 190 4.37 9.70 7.74
N GLN A 191 4.80 8.99 8.79
CA GLN A 191 5.30 9.61 10.02
C GLN A 191 6.58 10.43 9.79
N LEU A 192 7.50 9.92 8.97
CA LEU A 192 8.74 10.62 8.63
C LEU A 192 8.46 11.91 7.84
N GLU A 193 7.54 11.86 6.88
CA GLU A 193 7.12 13.02 6.08
C GLU A 193 6.45 14.09 6.96
N ALA A 194 5.56 13.69 7.86
CA ALA A 194 4.94 14.60 8.83
C ALA A 194 6.00 15.29 9.71
N THR A 195 6.92 14.51 10.28
CA THR A 195 8.01 15.05 11.13
C THR A 195 8.91 16.02 10.36
N ARG A 196 9.22 15.72 9.09
CA ARG A 196 10.02 16.63 8.23
C ARG A 196 9.28 17.93 7.92
N ALA A 197 7.96 17.87 7.74
CA ALA A 197 7.15 19.06 7.53
C ALA A 197 7.16 19.95 8.78
N GLU A 198 7.02 19.36 9.97
CA GLU A 198 7.11 20.09 11.25
C GLU A 198 8.49 20.73 11.46
N LEU A 199 9.58 19.99 11.20
CA LEU A 199 10.94 20.52 11.27
C LEU A 199 11.19 21.66 10.29
N ALA A 200 10.66 21.58 9.07
CA ALA A 200 10.79 22.64 8.08
C ALA A 200 10.10 23.94 8.53
N VAL A 201 8.93 23.83 9.18
CA VAL A 201 8.24 24.97 9.79
C VAL A 201 9.08 25.56 10.93
N ALA A 202 9.55 24.73 11.86
CA ALA A 202 10.36 25.18 12.99
C ALA A 202 11.66 25.88 12.54
N HIS A 203 12.37 25.34 11.55
CA HIS A 203 13.56 25.97 11.00
C HIS A 203 13.27 27.30 10.31
N ARG A 204 12.13 27.42 9.62
CA ARG A 204 11.72 28.68 9.01
C ARG A 204 11.45 29.74 10.09
N GLU A 205 10.75 29.39 11.15
CA GLU A 205 10.49 30.28 12.28
C GLU A 205 11.79 30.71 12.98
N GLN A 206 12.70 29.77 13.24
CA GLN A 206 14.03 30.07 13.77
C GLN A 206 14.83 31.00 12.84
N GLY A 207 14.79 30.75 11.53
CA GLY A 207 15.46 31.60 10.54
C GLY A 207 14.92 33.04 10.53
N VAL A 208 13.60 33.22 10.61
CA VAL A 208 12.96 34.54 10.71
C VAL A 208 13.39 35.27 11.99
N LEU A 209 13.43 34.57 13.12
CA LEU A 209 13.86 35.17 14.40
C LEU A 209 15.34 35.58 14.38
N ALA A 210 16.21 34.70 13.87
CA ALA A 210 17.64 34.99 13.75
C ALA A 210 17.91 36.19 12.84
N GLU A 211 17.18 36.28 11.72
CA GLU A 211 17.31 37.40 10.78
C GLU A 211 16.79 38.70 11.39
N ARG A 212 15.68 38.66 12.13
CA ARG A 212 15.18 39.83 12.85
C ARG A 212 16.18 40.34 13.88
N GLU A 213 16.85 39.46 14.61
CA GLU A 213 17.88 39.84 15.57
C GLU A 213 19.10 40.44 14.86
N ARG A 214 19.54 39.84 13.74
CA ARG A 214 20.62 40.36 12.90
C ARG A 214 20.29 41.78 12.40
N LEU A 215 19.11 41.97 11.82
CA LEU A 215 18.63 43.26 11.34
C LEU A 215 18.53 44.29 12.47
N SER A 216 18.04 43.89 13.65
CA SER A 216 17.99 44.79 14.81
C SER A 216 19.38 45.25 15.25
N ARG A 217 20.39 44.39 15.20
CA ARG A 217 21.79 44.77 15.51
C ARG A 217 22.36 45.70 14.44
N GLU A 218 22.16 45.37 13.17
CA GLU A 218 22.64 46.19 12.05
C GLU A 218 22.02 47.60 12.08
N VAL A 219 20.71 47.71 12.31
CA VAL A 219 20.03 49.01 12.49
C VAL A 219 20.57 49.74 13.73
N HIS A 220 20.78 49.04 14.85
CA HIS A 220 21.30 49.68 16.06
C HIS A 220 22.73 50.22 15.87
N ASP A 221 23.60 49.48 15.19
CA ASP A 221 24.98 49.90 14.92
C ASP A 221 25.00 51.13 13.99
N THR A 222 24.18 51.14 12.93
CA THR A 222 24.04 52.30 12.03
C THR A 222 23.51 53.53 12.78
N LEU A 223 22.47 53.37 13.60
CA LEU A 223 21.93 54.46 14.41
C LEU A 223 22.96 54.98 15.42
N ALA A 224 23.67 54.09 16.13
CA ALA A 224 24.71 54.47 17.09
C ALA A 224 25.85 55.24 16.42
N GLN A 225 26.27 54.82 15.22
CA GLN A 225 27.29 55.52 14.43
C GLN A 225 26.80 56.91 13.99
N GLY A 226 25.58 57.01 13.46
CA GLY A 226 24.98 58.29 13.05
C GLY A 226 24.88 59.28 14.21
N TYR A 227 24.39 58.83 15.37
CA TYR A 227 24.32 59.67 16.58
C TYR A 227 25.69 60.10 17.10
N THR A 228 26.68 59.20 17.07
CA THR A 228 28.05 59.54 17.50
C THR A 228 28.64 60.65 16.62
N SER A 229 28.43 60.58 15.30
CA SER A 229 28.88 61.61 14.36
C SER A 229 28.24 62.97 14.68
N ILE A 230 26.91 62.99 14.89
CA ILE A 230 26.16 64.21 15.27
C ILE A 230 26.70 64.80 16.58
N VAL A 231 26.93 63.97 17.60
CA VAL A 231 27.44 64.42 18.91
C VAL A 231 28.84 65.03 18.79
N VAL A 232 29.75 64.40 18.05
CA VAL A 232 31.11 64.92 17.85
C VAL A 232 31.09 66.25 17.09
N LEU A 233 30.26 66.36 16.05
CA LEU A 233 30.08 67.61 15.30
C LEU A 233 29.50 68.72 16.20
N ALA A 234 28.51 68.41 17.05
CA ALA A 234 27.92 69.36 17.99
C ALA A 234 28.92 69.84 19.04
N GLN A 235 29.71 68.93 19.61
CA GLN A 235 30.79 69.28 20.55
C GLN A 235 31.85 70.16 19.90
N THR A 236 32.20 69.89 18.65
CA THR A 236 33.16 70.69 17.87
C THR A 236 32.61 72.10 17.62
N ALA A 237 31.35 72.23 17.21
CA ALA A 237 30.69 73.52 17.00
C ALA A 237 30.65 74.36 18.30
N ALA A 238 30.30 73.73 19.43
CA ALA A 238 30.25 74.38 20.74
C ALA A 238 31.62 74.91 21.20
N ALA A 239 32.70 74.15 20.93
CA ALA A 239 34.06 74.56 21.27
C ALA A 239 34.58 75.72 20.41
N GLN A 240 34.15 75.83 19.15
CA GLN A 240 34.58 76.88 18.21
C GLN A 240 33.82 78.21 18.37
N LEU A 241 32.59 78.16 18.89
CA LEU A 241 31.68 79.31 19.04
C LEU A 241 32.31 80.60 19.64
N PRO A 242 33.18 80.56 20.68
CA PRO A 242 33.74 81.77 21.28
C PRO A 242 34.81 82.48 20.42
N GLY A 243 35.47 81.75 19.51
CA GLY A 243 36.59 82.25 18.72
C GLY A 243 36.33 82.36 17.21
N ASP A 244 35.38 81.58 16.69
CA ASP A 244 34.97 81.58 15.29
C ASP A 244 33.47 81.23 15.15
N PRO A 245 32.58 82.23 15.24
CA PRO A 245 31.14 82.03 15.08
C PRO A 245 30.76 81.54 13.67
N GLY A 246 31.55 81.87 12.64
CA GLY A 246 31.30 81.48 11.26
C GLY A 246 31.53 79.98 11.03
N GLY A 247 32.68 79.47 11.49
CA GLY A 247 32.99 78.04 11.45
C GLY A 247 32.03 77.21 12.32
N ALA A 248 31.58 77.75 13.45
CA ALA A 248 30.56 77.10 14.27
C ALA A 248 29.20 76.97 13.54
N ALA A 249 28.78 77.98 12.78
CA ALA A 249 27.55 77.92 11.98
C ALA A 249 27.64 76.89 10.84
N GLU A 250 28.80 76.78 10.19
CA GLU A 250 29.06 75.78 9.14
C GLU A 250 29.00 74.34 9.71
N ARG A 251 29.53 74.12 10.94
CA ARG A 251 29.39 72.83 11.63
C ARG A 251 27.95 72.48 11.99
N VAL A 252 27.12 73.45 12.33
CA VAL A 252 25.68 73.22 12.58
C VAL A 252 24.96 72.81 11.29
N ALA A 253 25.27 73.44 10.15
CA ALA A 253 24.73 73.02 8.86
C ALA A 253 25.14 71.57 8.52
N LEU A 254 26.40 71.19 8.82
CA LEU A 254 26.89 69.83 8.62
C LEU A 254 26.17 68.79 9.52
N ILE A 255 25.81 69.18 10.75
CA ILE A 255 24.98 68.32 11.63
C ILE A 255 23.61 68.08 11.01
N GLU A 256 22.98 69.12 10.47
CA GLU A 256 21.67 69.01 9.83
C GLU A 256 21.72 68.11 8.59
N GLU A 257 22.77 68.23 7.78
CA GLU A 257 23.03 67.37 6.62
C GLU A 257 23.20 65.91 7.05
N VAL A 258 24.12 65.61 7.97
CA VAL A 258 24.37 64.25 8.48
C VAL A 258 23.13 63.66 9.16
N ALA A 259 22.35 64.48 9.87
CA ALA A 259 21.10 64.01 10.49
C ALA A 259 20.04 63.68 9.43
N ARG A 260 19.92 64.48 8.36
CA ARG A 260 19.01 64.17 7.24
C ARG A 260 19.43 62.92 6.49
N ASP A 261 20.72 62.76 6.21
CA ASP A 261 21.24 61.58 5.52
C ASP A 261 20.98 60.31 6.34
N ASN A 262 21.29 60.31 7.64
CA ASN A 262 20.98 59.18 8.53
C ASN A 262 19.46 58.87 8.61
N LEU A 263 18.59 59.89 8.53
CA LEU A 263 17.13 59.72 8.49
C LEU A 263 16.62 59.19 7.14
N SER A 264 17.38 59.37 6.06
CA SER A 264 17.05 58.86 4.73
C SER A 264 17.53 57.43 4.49
N GLU A 265 18.57 57.00 5.22
CA GLU A 265 19.11 55.64 5.20
C GLU A 265 18.41 54.68 6.18
N ALA A 266 17.67 55.20 7.16
CA ALA A 266 16.92 54.44 8.18
C ALA A 266 15.46 54.20 7.79
#